data_AF-A0A6P0XEY7-F1
#
_entry.id   AF-A0A6P0XEY7-F1
#
_cell.length_a   1.000
_cell.length_b   1.000
_cell.length_c   1.000
_cell.angle_alpha   90.00
_cell.angle_beta   90.00
_cell.angle_gamma   90.00
#
_symmetry.space_group_name_H-M   'P 1'
#
loop_
_entity.id
_entity.type
_entity.pdbx_description
1 polymer ?
#
loop_
_entity_poly.entity_id
_entity_poly.type
_entity_poly.pdbx_seq_one_letter_code
_entity_poly.pdbx_strand_id
1 'polypeptide(L)'
;MSVEYATTTEAAFLLNISTGRLRTLLNQNRVRGARKIKRLWMIPLNKRGMPEIAPGRRGPEGTWNKNQRTGNTFIHVLRKTIDY
;
A
#
# COMPACT_ATOMS: atom_id res chain seq x y z
N MET A 1 -8.87 -6.88 20.79
CA MET A 1 -8.23 -6.22 19.63
C MET A 1 -9.31 -6.04 18.57
N SER A 2 -9.81 -4.81 18.39
CA SER A 2 -10.72 -4.50 17.29
C SER A 2 -9.97 -4.58 15.97
N VAL A 3 -10.52 -5.32 15.00
CA VAL A 3 -10.04 -5.27 13.62
C VAL A 3 -10.78 -4.13 12.95
N GLU A 4 -10.07 -3.06 12.64
CA GLU A 4 -10.62 -1.97 11.85
C GLU A 4 -10.71 -2.38 10.38
N TYR A 5 -11.77 -1.93 9.71
CA TYR A 5 -11.99 -2.20 8.30
C TYR A 5 -12.07 -0.89 7.54
N ALA A 6 -11.38 -0.86 6.40
CA ALA A 6 -11.45 0.21 5.43
C ALA A 6 -12.31 -0.18 4.23
N THR A 7 -12.98 0.80 3.66
CA THR A 7 -13.60 0.70 2.34
C THR A 7 -12.54 0.71 1.24
N THR A 8 -12.94 0.43 0.00
CA THR A 8 -12.02 0.41 -1.15
C THR A 8 -11.34 1.76 -1.37
N THR A 9 -12.06 2.87 -1.16
CA THR A 9 -11.51 4.22 -1.38
C THR A 9 -10.47 4.57 -0.31
N GLU A 10 -10.79 4.31 0.96
CA GLU A 10 -9.87 4.55 2.08
C GLU A 10 -8.62 3.67 1.98
N ALA A 11 -8.79 2.38 1.70
CA ALA A 11 -7.65 1.48 1.52
C ALA A 11 -6.75 1.89 0.35
N ALA A 12 -7.32 2.38 -0.75
CA ALA A 12 -6.54 2.86 -1.89
C ALA A 12 -5.74 4.12 -1.55
N PHE A 13 -6.35 5.03 -0.77
CA PHE A 13 -5.68 6.23 -0.25
C PHE A 13 -4.50 5.87 0.66
N LEU A 14 -4.71 4.96 1.62
CA LEU A 14 -3.67 4.49 2.55
C LEU A 14 -2.47 3.85 1.82
N LEU A 15 -2.75 3.06 0.79
CA LEU A 15 -1.73 2.39 -0.04
C LEU A 15 -1.11 3.31 -1.10
N ASN A 16 -1.63 4.54 -1.24
CA ASN A 16 -1.24 5.52 -2.25
C ASN A 16 -1.27 4.92 -3.68
N ILE A 17 -2.39 4.28 -4.04
CA ILE A 17 -2.66 3.71 -5.36
C ILE A 17 -4.06 4.10 -5.84
N SER A 18 -4.31 3.93 -7.15
CA SER A 18 -5.66 4.12 -7.69
C SER A 18 -6.64 3.05 -7.19
N THR A 19 -7.91 3.44 -7.05
CA THR A 19 -8.99 2.51 -6.67
C THR A 19 -9.14 1.37 -7.69
N GLY A 20 -8.91 1.64 -8.98
CA GLY A 20 -8.88 0.61 -10.03
C GLY A 20 -7.75 -0.41 -9.83
N ARG A 21 -6.56 0.05 -9.44
CA ARG A 21 -5.45 -0.84 -9.11
C ARG A 21 -5.77 -1.70 -7.90
N LEU A 22 -6.36 -1.13 -6.85
CA LEU A 22 -6.78 -1.88 -5.68
C LEU A 22 -7.84 -2.94 -6.01
N ARG A 23 -8.83 -2.61 -6.85
CA ARG A 23 -9.83 -3.59 -7.34
C ARG A 23 -9.18 -4.74 -8.09
N THR A 24 -8.16 -4.45 -8.89
CA THR A 24 -7.37 -5.49 -9.57
C THR A 24 -6.70 -6.44 -8.56
N LEU A 25 -6.11 -5.89 -7.49
CA LEU A 25 -5.48 -6.68 -6.42
C LEU A 25 -6.51 -7.51 -5.63
N LEU A 26 -7.70 -6.95 -5.37
CA LEU A 26 -8.80 -7.65 -4.72
C LEU A 26 -9.29 -8.83 -5.57
N ASN A 27 -9.48 -8.62 -6.87
CA ASN A 27 -9.87 -9.69 -7.81
C ASN A 27 -8.79 -10.77 -7.94
N GLN A 28 -7.52 -10.41 -7.75
CA GLN A 28 -6.39 -11.35 -7.71
C GLN A 28 -6.23 -12.06 -6.35
N ASN A 29 -7.12 -11.82 -5.38
CA ASN A 29 -7.02 -12.32 -3.99
C ASN A 29 -5.69 -11.97 -3.31
N ARG A 30 -5.12 -10.81 -3.65
CA ARG A 30 -3.84 -10.36 -3.11
C ARG A 30 -3.98 -9.48 -1.87
N VAL A 31 -5.16 -8.95 -1.57
CA VAL A 31 -5.40 -8.16 -0.35
C VAL A 31 -5.79 -9.12 0.77
N ARG A 32 -4.97 -9.19 1.83
CA ARG A 32 -5.11 -10.20 2.88
C ARG A 32 -6.37 -9.96 3.71
N GLY A 33 -7.18 -11.01 3.88
CA GLY A 33 -8.39 -10.96 4.70
C GLY A 33 -9.50 -10.06 4.16
N ALA A 34 -9.37 -9.53 2.95
CA ALA A 34 -10.42 -8.74 2.32
C ALA A 34 -11.61 -9.64 2.00
N ARG A 35 -12.81 -9.16 2.34
CA ARG A 35 -14.07 -9.87 2.06
C ARG A 35 -15.08 -8.94 1.43
N LYS A 36 -15.93 -9.48 0.57
CA LYS A 36 -17.01 -8.73 -0.05
C LYS A 36 -18.29 -8.93 0.76
N ILE A 37 -18.84 -7.85 1.30
CA ILE A 37 -20.14 -7.84 1.97
C ILE A 37 -21.12 -7.08 1.07
N LYS A 38 -22.10 -7.80 0.52
CA LYS A 38 -23.02 -7.28 -0.49
C LYS A 38 -22.25 -6.68 -1.69
N ARG A 39 -22.23 -5.35 -1.80
CA ARG A 39 -21.56 -4.62 -2.89
C ARG A 39 -20.22 -3.98 -2.47
N LEU A 40 -19.88 -4.02 -1.18
CA LEU A 40 -18.73 -3.32 -0.63
C LEU A 40 -17.61 -4.31 -0.28
N TRP A 41 -16.38 -3.90 -0.50
CA TRP A 41 -15.21 -4.60 0.04
C TRP A 41 -14.93 -4.10 1.44
N MET A 42 -14.86 -5.03 2.39
CA MET A 42 -14.30 -4.82 3.71
C MET A 42 -12.85 -5.27 3.71
N ILE A 43 -11.94 -4.33 3.90
CA ILE A 43 -10.50 -4.57 3.86
C ILE A 43 -9.97 -4.40 5.28
N PRO A 44 -9.45 -5.45 5.93
CA PRO A 44 -8.93 -5.32 7.28
C PRO A 44 -7.64 -4.52 7.30
N LEU A 45 -7.48 -3.69 8.32
CA LEU A 45 -6.25 -2.96 8.59
C LEU A 45 -5.39 -3.74 9.59
N ASN A 46 -4.07 -3.74 9.38
CA ASN A 46 -3.13 -4.31 10.33
C ASN A 46 -2.92 -3.38 11.54
N LYS A 47 -2.07 -3.78 12.48
CA LYS A 47 -1.73 -2.98 13.68
C LYS A 47 -1.15 -1.58 13.35
N ARG A 48 -0.75 -1.34 12.11
CA ARG A 48 -0.20 -0.06 11.62
C ARG A 48 -1.26 0.78 10.89
N GLY A 49 -2.52 0.35 10.88
CA GLY A 49 -3.60 1.02 10.16
C GLY A 49 -3.50 0.88 8.64
N MET A 50 -2.75 -0.10 8.13
CA MET A 50 -2.50 -0.28 6.69
C MET A 50 -3.08 -1.61 6.17
N PRO A 51 -3.63 -1.65 4.94
CA PRO A 51 -3.97 -2.91 4.29
C PRO A 51 -2.73 -3.74 3.95
N GLU A 52 -2.80 -5.05 4.12
CA GLU A 52 -1.71 -5.97 3.72
C GLU A 52 -1.94 -6.51 2.30
N ILE A 53 -0.94 -6.35 1.44
CA ILE A 53 -0.95 -6.90 0.07
C ILE A 53 0.11 -7.99 -0.04
N ALA A 54 -0.31 -9.17 -0.49
CA ALA A 54 0.59 -10.26 -0.84
C ALA A 54 1.41 -9.94 -2.10
N PRO A 55 2.71 -10.26 -2.13
CA PRO A 55 3.55 -10.06 -3.31
C PRO A 55 3.03 -10.85 -4.51
N GLY A 56 3.33 -10.35 -5.70
CA GLY A 56 3.03 -11.07 -6.94
C GLY A 56 4.07 -12.16 -7.17
N ARG A 57 3.74 -13.16 -7.99
CA ARG A 57 4.69 -14.24 -8.34
C ARG A 57 5.85 -13.76 -9.24
N ARG A 58 5.64 -12.70 -10.01
CA ARG A 58 6.61 -12.16 -10.99
C ARG A 58 6.63 -10.64 -10.93
N GLY A 59 7.74 -10.07 -11.38
CA GLY A 59 7.95 -8.63 -11.48
C GLY A 59 8.44 -8.01 -10.17
N PRO A 60 8.64 -6.69 -10.17
CA PRO A 60 9.10 -5.97 -9.00
C PRO A 60 8.08 -6.04 -7.85
N GLU A 61 8.60 -6.05 -6.63
CA GLU A 61 7.78 -5.93 -5.43
C GLU A 61 7.03 -4.60 -5.43
N GLY A 62 5.86 -4.59 -4.81
CA GLY A 62 5.07 -3.38 -4.73
C GLY A 62 5.62 -2.40 -3.71
N THR A 63 5.67 -1.13 -4.11
CA THR A 63 6.06 0.00 -3.25
C THR A 63 4.91 0.51 -2.36
N TRP A 64 3.84 -0.27 -2.20
CA TRP A 64 2.56 0.16 -1.61
C TRP A 64 2.61 0.36 -0.09
N ASN A 65 3.61 -0.22 0.59
CA ASN A 65 3.78 -0.05 2.02
C ASN A 65 4.67 1.17 2.31
N LYS A 66 4.10 2.37 2.17
CA LYS A 66 4.74 3.63 2.57
C LYS A 66 4.57 3.86 4.07
N ASN A 67 4.97 2.90 4.88
CA ASN A 67 5.19 3.19 6.29
C ASN A 67 6.17 4.37 6.39
N GLN A 68 6.02 5.23 7.41
CA GLN A 68 6.95 6.34 7.62
C GLN A 68 8.38 5.78 7.58
N ARG A 69 9.20 6.31 6.67
CA ARG A 69 10.61 5.92 6.57
C ARG A 69 11.26 6.26 7.90
N THR A 70 11.66 5.24 8.66
CA THR A 70 12.38 5.43 9.91
C THR A 70 13.86 5.75 9.67
N GLY A 71 14.36 5.49 8.46
CA GLY A 71 15.76 5.74 8.09
C GLY A 71 15.99 7.11 7.46
N ASN A 72 17.14 7.71 7.77
CA ASN A 72 17.61 8.94 7.12
C ASN A 72 17.84 8.71 5.62
N THR A 73 17.37 9.64 4.78
CA THR A 73 17.71 9.67 3.35
C THR A 73 18.98 10.48 3.19
N PHE A 74 20.09 9.83 2.83
CA PHE A 74 21.34 10.50 2.52
C PHE A 74 21.42 10.80 1.02
N ILE A 75 21.57 12.07 0.66
CA ILE A 75 21.82 12.50 -0.71
C ILE A 75 23.29 12.88 -0.80
N HIS A 76 24.09 12.08 -1.50
CA HIS A 76 25.48 12.41 -1.77
C HIS A 76 25.55 13.32 -2.99
N VAL A 77 25.90 14.59 -2.77
CA VAL A 77 26.05 15.58 -3.85
C VAL A 77 27.54 15.75 -4.17
N LEU A 78 27.90 15.53 -5.45
CA LEU A 78 29.23 15.84 -5.96
C LEU A 78 29.33 17.35 -6.19
N ARG A 79 30.00 18.05 -5.27
CA ARG A 79 30.14 19.51 -5.29
C ARG A 79 30.82 20.05 -6.56
N LYS A 80 31.63 19.24 -7.24
CA LYS A 80 32.36 19.59 -8.48
C LYS A 80 31.46 19.87 -9.70
N THR A 81 30.18 19.56 -9.62
CA THR A 81 29.24 19.62 -10.75
C THR A 81 28.18 20.72 -10.58
N ILE A 82 28.32 21.56 -9.56
CA ILE A 82 27.41 22.67 -9.29
C ILE A 82 28.18 23.96 -9.57
N ASP A 83 27.90 24.56 -10.73
CA ASP A 83 28.35 25.91 -11.05
C ASP A 83 27.41 26.91 -10.37
N TYR A 84 27.99 27.92 -9.70
CA TYR A 84 27.29 29.02 -9.03
C TYR A 84 27.16 30.23 -9.95
#